data_AF-A0A7V9RBR2-F1
#
_entry.id   AF-A0A7V9RBR2-F1
#
_cell.length_a   1.000
_cell.length_b   1.000
_cell.length_c   1.000
_cell.angle_alpha   90.00
_cell.angle_beta   90.00
_cell.angle_gamma   90.00
#
_symmetry.space_group_name_H-M   'P 1'
#
loop_
_entity.id
_entity.type
_entity.pdbx_description
1 polymer ?
#
loop_
_entity_poly.entity_id
_entity_poly.type
_entity_poly.pdbx_seq_one_letter_code
_entity_poly.pdbx_strand_id
1 'polypeptide(L)'
;MRAAIVVLCLVLAACGGDYRAARETYNEGVAALAGGVHEGAEKLLLEARSAAGVDPELRFRAAFDLGVAYAEHAQKVRGATGGAPNAEPDLAKALELAQQAVSWFSDAARLQKDDPPTLANLVVMRARVQALTDELRKAEGKLEARLDAAINDQRAVLEEARIAWYTIKATGGSDPLAQQAPLTKLADRERGVVSEVGVVSDLAADEIDEVAKKPEDKRTDEEKLRMVQLKALDLYVQDARTRISEARRKLQDLAAEEGVARAEAALISLKRAREQLLDPITVLRGVAQDEVALLQDTSLGGGGKNSLLGKIDGPIPGWLAPALLSERQNGLRDRVEEVKARLVTAVTEPATVKPDEPPDPQQAKALDRIRAALPSVIGASEAMERARQTLGANKLTEALDHERAALEAIAKAIEQFSDLKQTVELAYAEQQQIGKLLSPDAKDLDARDRATQTRDGLARNVDRMKRLQGLIADALADAEKAPGPQPPQGGGAIDPKAKEAHEQQLAASKQQLARAEQLRGEAATALDALAKALADNKDPLPPQGDADAKLTELRKLLFSVIEHLQQLIRDQGET
;
A
#
# COMPACT_ATOMS: atom_id res chain seq x y z
N MET A 1 -20.80 -17.66 17.12
CA MET A 1 -22.19 -17.78 17.60
C MET A 1 -23.11 -17.20 16.52
N ARG A 2 -23.39 -17.99 15.48
CA ARG A 2 -24.22 -17.59 14.33
C ARG A 2 -25.66 -18.01 14.58
N ALA A 3 -26.56 -17.05 14.72
CA ALA A 3 -28.01 -17.26 14.65
C ALA A 3 -28.68 -15.94 14.20
N ALA A 4 -28.32 -15.46 13.00
CA ALA A 4 -29.17 -14.53 12.27
C ALA A 4 -30.14 -15.39 11.44
N ILE A 5 -31.30 -15.68 11.99
CA ILE A 5 -32.38 -16.34 11.25
C ILE A 5 -32.93 -15.28 10.28
N VAL A 6 -32.47 -15.31 9.03
CA VAL A 6 -33.13 -14.62 7.92
C VAL A 6 -34.44 -15.38 7.66
N VAL A 7 -35.55 -14.90 8.22
CA VAL A 7 -36.88 -15.42 7.90
C VAL A 7 -37.28 -14.88 6.53
N LEU A 8 -36.98 -15.64 5.49
CA LEU A 8 -37.41 -15.36 4.12
C LEU A 8 -38.90 -15.74 3.98
N CYS A 9 -39.81 -14.82 4.29
CA CYS A 9 -41.23 -14.96 3.96
C CYS A 9 -41.57 -14.17 2.69
N LEU A 10 -41.40 -14.82 1.53
CA LEU A 10 -41.96 -14.39 0.24
C LEU A 10 -43.48 -14.51 0.27
N VAL A 11 -44.18 -13.42 0.64
CA VAL A 11 -45.63 -13.32 0.47
C VAL A 11 -45.94 -12.61 -0.84
N LEU A 12 -46.21 -13.40 -1.88
CA LEU A 12 -46.84 -12.95 -3.12
C LEU A 12 -48.32 -12.65 -2.85
N ALA A 13 -48.65 -11.46 -2.34
CA ALA A 13 -50.02 -10.97 -2.25
C ALA A 13 -50.30 -10.00 -3.42
N ALA A 14 -50.96 -10.53 -4.45
CA ALA A 14 -51.53 -9.76 -5.53
C ALA A 14 -52.79 -9.02 -5.04
N CYS A 15 -52.67 -7.77 -4.61
CA CYS A 15 -53.76 -6.79 -4.55
C CYS A 15 -53.20 -5.41 -4.96
N GLY A 16 -53.89 -4.73 -5.88
CA GLY A 16 -53.48 -3.44 -6.42
C GLY A 16 -53.40 -2.35 -5.35
N GLY A 17 -52.33 -1.57 -5.34
CA GLY A 17 -52.12 -0.46 -4.41
C GLY A 17 -50.96 0.43 -4.84
N ASP A 18 -51.06 1.72 -4.51
CA ASP A 18 -50.26 2.88 -4.94
C ASP A 18 -48.73 2.82 -4.65
N TYR A 19 -48.16 1.67 -4.30
CA TYR A 19 -46.76 1.52 -3.87
C TYR A 19 -46.04 0.32 -4.53
N ARG A 20 -46.55 -0.18 -5.66
CA ARG A 20 -45.99 -1.34 -6.36
C ARG A 20 -44.50 -1.15 -6.72
N ALA A 21 -44.14 0.02 -7.27
CA ALA A 21 -42.76 0.33 -7.62
C ALA A 21 -41.82 0.27 -6.41
N ALA A 22 -42.23 0.81 -5.25
CA ALA A 22 -41.42 0.77 -4.04
C ALA A 22 -41.17 -0.65 -3.52
N ARG A 23 -42.15 -1.56 -3.67
CA ARG A 23 -42.00 -2.98 -3.31
C ARG A 23 -41.10 -3.74 -4.28
N GLU A 24 -41.15 -3.41 -5.57
CA GLU A 24 -40.24 -3.96 -6.58
C GLU A 24 -38.78 -3.55 -6.27
N THR A 25 -38.53 -2.27 -6.00
CA THR A 25 -37.21 -1.76 -5.57
C THR A 25 -36.74 -2.41 -4.25
N TYR A 26 -37.65 -2.60 -3.29
CA TYR A 26 -37.32 -3.30 -2.04
C TYR A 26 -36.86 -4.73 -2.30
N ASN A 27 -37.56 -5.49 -3.16
CA ASN A 27 -37.20 -6.86 -3.48
C ASN A 27 -35.84 -6.94 -4.20
N GLU A 28 -35.54 -5.99 -5.08
CA GLU A 28 -34.21 -5.87 -5.70
C GLU A 28 -33.12 -5.60 -4.66
N GLY A 29 -33.40 -4.73 -3.68
CA GLY A 29 -32.50 -4.45 -2.56
C GLY A 29 -32.23 -5.68 -1.68
N VAL A 30 -33.28 -6.46 -1.36
CA VAL A 30 -33.14 -7.72 -0.62
C VAL A 30 -32.35 -8.75 -1.42
N ALA A 31 -32.55 -8.84 -2.74
CA ALA A 31 -31.78 -9.72 -3.60
C ALA A 31 -30.30 -9.33 -3.67
N ALA A 32 -30.00 -8.01 -3.74
CA ALA A 32 -28.64 -7.50 -3.68
C ALA A 32 -27.97 -7.80 -2.34
N LEU A 33 -28.71 -7.69 -1.24
CA LEU A 33 -28.22 -8.04 0.11
C LEU A 33 -27.87 -9.53 0.19
N ALA A 34 -28.78 -10.40 -0.25
CA ALA A 34 -28.55 -11.84 -0.30
C ALA A 34 -27.37 -12.23 -1.21
N GLY A 35 -27.09 -11.42 -2.24
CA GLY A 35 -25.92 -11.57 -3.11
C GLY A 35 -24.60 -11.00 -2.55
N GLY A 36 -24.59 -10.45 -1.34
CA GLY A 36 -23.39 -9.82 -0.73
C GLY A 36 -22.98 -8.49 -1.36
N VAL A 37 -23.88 -7.87 -2.14
CA VAL A 37 -23.66 -6.58 -2.82
C VAL A 37 -24.17 -5.45 -1.91
N HIS A 38 -23.44 -5.20 -0.82
CA HIS A 38 -23.93 -4.35 0.28
C HIS A 38 -24.23 -2.90 -0.15
N GLU A 39 -23.33 -2.22 -0.87
CA GLU A 39 -23.59 -0.84 -1.34
C GLU A 39 -24.81 -0.73 -2.26
N GLY A 40 -25.01 -1.74 -3.12
CA GLY A 40 -26.18 -1.84 -3.99
C GLY A 40 -27.46 -2.04 -3.20
N ALA A 41 -27.42 -2.93 -2.20
CA ALA A 41 -28.54 -3.18 -1.29
C ALA A 41 -28.91 -1.93 -0.46
N GLU A 42 -27.93 -1.26 0.13
CA GLU A 42 -28.11 -0.03 0.91
C GLU A 42 -28.85 1.04 0.10
N LYS A 43 -28.42 1.27 -1.15
CA LYS A 43 -29.06 2.25 -2.03
C LYS A 43 -30.50 1.87 -2.35
N LEU A 44 -30.75 0.64 -2.78
CA LEU A 44 -32.07 0.17 -3.21
C LEU A 44 -33.06 0.13 -2.03
N LEU A 45 -32.62 -0.32 -0.85
CA LEU A 45 -33.48 -0.36 0.34
C LEU A 45 -33.81 1.04 0.86
N LEU A 46 -32.86 2.00 0.77
CA LEU A 46 -33.11 3.40 1.13
C LEU A 46 -34.09 4.07 0.17
N GLU A 47 -33.96 3.81 -1.13
CA GLU A 47 -34.89 4.29 -2.16
C GLU A 47 -36.29 3.71 -1.95
N ALA A 48 -36.39 2.40 -1.71
CA ALA A 48 -37.65 1.74 -1.41
C ALA A 48 -38.32 2.30 -0.14
N ARG A 49 -37.55 2.53 0.93
CA ARG A 49 -38.04 3.15 2.17
C ARG A 49 -38.59 4.56 1.91
N SER A 50 -37.87 5.34 1.12
CA SER A 50 -38.26 6.72 0.78
C SER A 50 -39.54 6.76 -0.08
N ALA A 51 -39.69 5.81 -1.00
CA ALA A 51 -40.84 5.67 -1.88
C ALA A 51 -42.05 4.95 -1.23
N ALA A 52 -41.90 4.39 -0.03
CA ALA A 52 -42.93 3.58 0.62
C ALA A 52 -44.21 4.34 1.02
N GLY A 53 -44.26 5.67 0.88
CA GLY A 53 -45.48 6.46 1.15
C GLY A 53 -46.00 6.21 2.56
N VAL A 54 -47.29 5.90 2.75
CA VAL A 54 -47.84 5.58 4.09
C VAL A 54 -47.79 4.10 4.46
N ASP A 55 -47.16 3.23 3.65
CA ASP A 55 -47.06 1.78 3.92
C ASP A 55 -46.15 1.52 5.14
N PRO A 56 -46.71 1.20 6.32
CA PRO A 56 -45.93 1.08 7.54
C PRO A 56 -45.07 -0.19 7.55
N GLU A 57 -45.54 -1.26 6.89
CA GLU A 57 -44.85 -2.55 6.81
C GLU A 57 -43.63 -2.45 5.91
N LEU A 58 -43.79 -1.87 4.72
CA LEU A 58 -42.67 -1.66 3.80
C LEU A 58 -41.60 -0.76 4.40
N ARG A 59 -42.02 0.31 5.11
CA ARG A 59 -41.11 1.16 5.87
C ARG A 59 -40.36 0.36 6.92
N PHE A 60 -41.06 -0.40 7.77
CA PHE A 60 -40.43 -1.19 8.82
C PHE A 60 -39.40 -2.17 8.24
N ARG A 61 -39.78 -2.96 7.25
CA ARG A 61 -38.90 -3.95 6.60
C ARG A 61 -37.68 -3.31 5.96
N ALA A 62 -37.87 -2.25 5.18
CA ALA A 62 -36.76 -1.57 4.55
C ALA A 62 -35.77 -0.97 5.58
N ALA A 63 -36.26 -0.45 6.72
CA ALA A 63 -35.37 0.00 7.80
C ALA A 63 -34.64 -1.16 8.50
N PHE A 64 -35.31 -2.28 8.73
CA PHE A 64 -34.69 -3.46 9.31
C PHE A 64 -33.59 -4.02 8.39
N ASP A 65 -33.90 -4.19 7.10
CA ASP A 65 -32.96 -4.74 6.13
C ASP A 65 -31.82 -3.75 5.80
N LEU A 66 -32.05 -2.43 5.87
CA LEU A 66 -30.97 -1.44 5.87
C LEU A 66 -30.03 -1.65 7.06
N GLY A 67 -30.58 -1.87 8.25
CA GLY A 67 -29.79 -2.20 9.45
C GLY A 67 -28.92 -3.44 9.23
N VAL A 68 -29.47 -4.49 8.61
CA VAL A 68 -28.74 -5.72 8.27
C VAL A 68 -27.66 -5.44 7.22
N ALA A 69 -27.99 -4.75 6.13
CA ALA A 69 -27.05 -4.43 5.05
C ALA A 69 -25.82 -3.66 5.56
N TYR A 70 -26.04 -2.60 6.35
CA TYR A 70 -24.95 -1.85 6.96
C TYR A 70 -24.16 -2.67 7.98
N ALA A 71 -24.80 -3.57 8.73
CA ALA A 71 -24.13 -4.43 9.70
C ALA A 71 -23.22 -5.48 9.05
N GLU A 72 -23.66 -6.07 7.93
CA GLU A 72 -22.85 -6.99 7.13
C GLU A 72 -21.73 -6.27 6.40
N HIS A 73 -22.00 -5.08 5.86
CA HIS A 73 -20.97 -4.25 5.25
C HIS A 73 -19.88 -3.86 6.26
N ALA A 74 -20.27 -3.42 7.47
CA ALA A 74 -19.33 -3.13 8.54
C ALA A 74 -18.44 -4.34 8.89
N GLN A 75 -19.02 -5.55 8.91
CA GLN A 75 -18.28 -6.78 9.17
C GLN A 75 -17.32 -7.11 8.03
N LYS A 76 -17.73 -6.90 6.78
CA LYS A 76 -16.89 -7.10 5.60
C LYS A 76 -15.72 -6.13 5.61
N VAL A 77 -15.93 -4.85 5.87
CA VAL A 77 -14.86 -3.84 5.95
C VAL A 77 -13.88 -4.14 7.09
N ARG A 78 -14.40 -4.58 8.25
CA ARG A 78 -13.57 -5.02 9.38
C ARG A 78 -12.78 -6.30 9.07
N GLY A 79 -13.31 -7.19 8.24
CA GLY A 79 -12.69 -8.47 7.87
C GLY A 79 -11.91 -8.45 6.54
N ALA A 80 -11.98 -7.36 5.78
CA ALA A 80 -11.37 -7.25 4.47
C ALA A 80 -9.85 -7.10 4.60
N THR A 81 -9.15 -8.22 4.65
CA THR A 81 -7.79 -8.33 4.11
C THR A 81 -7.90 -8.26 2.60
N GLY A 82 -7.95 -7.04 2.06
CA GLY A 82 -8.11 -6.79 0.63
C GLY A 82 -6.88 -7.24 -0.16
N GLY A 83 -6.75 -8.54 -0.45
CA GLY A 83 -5.86 -9.15 -1.45
C GLY A 83 -4.35 -8.85 -1.35
N ALA A 84 -3.92 -7.95 -0.49
CA ALA A 84 -2.54 -7.57 -0.21
C ALA A 84 -2.16 -8.16 1.16
N PRO A 85 -1.01 -8.85 1.25
CA PRO A 85 -0.44 -9.16 2.55
C PRO A 85 -0.16 -7.82 3.24
N ASN A 86 -0.84 -7.56 4.36
CA ASN A 86 -0.80 -6.32 5.17
C ASN A 86 -1.84 -5.23 4.87
N ALA A 87 -2.96 -5.50 4.18
CA ALA A 87 -4.09 -4.57 4.20
C ALA A 87 -4.70 -4.54 5.61
N GLU A 88 -4.48 -3.45 6.35
CA GLU A 88 -5.09 -3.25 7.67
C GLU A 88 -6.61 -3.09 7.52
N PRO A 89 -7.41 -3.69 8.42
CA PRO A 89 -8.85 -3.49 8.41
C PRO A 89 -9.18 -2.01 8.65
N ASP A 90 -10.06 -1.43 7.82
CA ASP A 90 -10.52 -0.05 7.99
C ASP A 90 -11.53 0.04 9.14
N LEU A 91 -11.00 0.07 10.35
CA LEU A 91 -11.79 0.12 11.59
C LEU A 91 -12.63 1.40 11.68
N ALA A 92 -12.16 2.51 11.10
CA ALA A 92 -12.89 3.78 11.08
C ALA A 92 -14.13 3.67 10.18
N LYS A 93 -13.98 3.12 8.96
CA LYS A 93 -15.11 2.89 8.08
C LYS A 93 -16.07 1.83 8.62
N ALA A 94 -15.56 0.77 9.23
CA ALA A 94 -16.38 -0.23 9.90
C ALA A 94 -17.20 0.37 11.06
N LEU A 95 -16.62 1.30 11.83
CA LEU A 95 -17.32 2.02 12.90
C LEU A 95 -18.44 2.92 12.34
N GLU A 96 -18.17 3.67 11.28
CA GLU A 96 -19.18 4.51 10.60
C GLU A 96 -20.37 3.66 10.13
N LEU A 97 -20.12 2.57 9.42
CA LEU A 97 -21.16 1.66 8.93
C LEU A 97 -21.94 1.01 10.08
N ALA A 98 -21.26 0.63 11.18
CA ALA A 98 -21.92 0.09 12.37
C ALA A 98 -22.84 1.13 13.05
N GLN A 99 -22.45 2.42 13.06
CA GLN A 99 -23.29 3.51 13.57
C GLN A 99 -24.53 3.74 12.68
N GLN A 100 -24.39 3.61 11.36
CA GLN A 100 -25.52 3.64 10.43
C GLN A 100 -26.49 2.47 10.70
N ALA A 101 -25.97 1.25 10.90
CA ALA A 101 -26.79 0.09 11.26
C ALA A 101 -27.58 0.33 12.56
N VAL A 102 -26.94 0.89 13.62
CA VAL A 102 -27.63 1.26 14.86
C VAL A 102 -28.75 2.26 14.61
N SER A 103 -28.52 3.24 13.73
CA SER A 103 -29.52 4.25 13.38
C SER A 103 -30.74 3.62 12.70
N TRP A 104 -30.52 2.70 11.75
CA TRP A 104 -31.60 2.01 11.03
C TRP A 104 -32.35 0.99 11.89
N PHE A 105 -31.67 0.22 12.73
CA PHE A 105 -32.36 -0.64 13.71
C PHE A 105 -33.14 0.17 14.75
N SER A 106 -32.64 1.35 15.15
CA SER A 106 -33.40 2.25 16.03
C SER A 106 -34.65 2.78 15.32
N ASP A 107 -34.56 3.05 14.02
CA ASP A 107 -35.70 3.48 13.20
C ASP A 107 -36.75 2.37 13.03
N ALA A 108 -36.32 1.14 12.74
CA ALA A 108 -37.18 -0.05 12.72
C ALA A 108 -37.86 -0.26 14.08
N ALA A 109 -37.14 -0.10 15.19
CA ALA A 109 -37.69 -0.21 16.55
C ALA A 109 -38.70 0.91 16.87
N ARG A 110 -38.59 2.10 16.26
CA ARG A 110 -39.62 3.14 16.40
C ARG A 110 -40.91 2.78 15.67
N LEU A 111 -40.80 2.12 14.51
CA LEU A 111 -41.94 1.68 13.71
C LEU A 111 -42.64 0.46 14.33
N GLN A 112 -41.87 -0.46 14.91
CA GLN A 112 -42.38 -1.64 15.61
C GLN A 112 -41.62 -1.87 16.92
N LYS A 113 -42.18 -1.35 18.02
CA LYS A 113 -41.49 -1.20 19.32
C LYS A 113 -41.08 -2.49 20.00
N ASP A 114 -41.83 -3.57 19.78
CA ASP A 114 -41.65 -4.83 20.48
C ASP A 114 -41.18 -5.97 19.55
N ASP A 115 -40.64 -5.64 18.37
CA ASP A 115 -40.10 -6.63 17.44
C ASP A 115 -38.81 -7.26 17.99
N PRO A 116 -38.81 -8.55 18.41
CA PRO A 116 -37.66 -9.15 19.07
C PRO A 116 -36.39 -9.20 18.20
N PRO A 117 -36.46 -9.53 16.89
CA PRO A 117 -35.31 -9.47 15.98
C PRO A 117 -34.66 -8.09 15.93
N THR A 118 -35.46 -7.02 15.81
CA THR A 118 -34.95 -5.64 15.76
C THR A 118 -34.23 -5.25 17.06
N LEU A 119 -34.83 -5.56 18.21
CA LEU A 119 -34.23 -5.26 19.51
C LEU A 119 -32.94 -6.05 19.75
N ALA A 120 -32.91 -7.33 19.37
CA ALA A 120 -31.71 -8.16 19.46
C ALA A 120 -30.56 -7.61 18.61
N ASN A 121 -30.84 -7.27 17.34
CA ASN A 121 -29.85 -6.68 16.44
C ASN A 121 -29.35 -5.32 16.94
N LEU A 122 -30.21 -4.49 17.51
CA LEU A 122 -29.82 -3.20 18.07
C LEU A 122 -28.84 -3.34 19.26
N VAL A 123 -29.05 -4.32 20.14
CA VAL A 123 -28.12 -4.62 21.25
C VAL A 123 -26.77 -5.08 20.72
N VAL A 124 -26.77 -6.02 19.78
CA VAL A 124 -25.55 -6.52 19.14
C VAL A 124 -24.77 -5.39 18.48
N MET A 125 -25.45 -4.54 17.71
CA MET A 125 -24.78 -3.45 16.99
C MET A 125 -24.24 -2.36 17.91
N ARG A 126 -24.91 -2.04 19.01
CA ARG A 126 -24.36 -1.11 20.03
C ARG A 126 -23.09 -1.67 20.69
N ALA A 127 -23.10 -2.95 21.05
CA ALA A 127 -21.90 -3.61 21.58
C ALA A 127 -20.76 -3.62 20.57
N ARG A 128 -21.06 -3.82 19.28
CA ARG A 128 -20.07 -3.77 18.19
C ARG A 128 -19.50 -2.37 17.98
N VAL A 129 -20.32 -1.30 18.03
CA VAL A 129 -19.83 0.09 17.97
C VAL A 129 -18.85 0.38 19.11
N GLN A 130 -19.17 -0.08 20.33
CA GLN A 130 -18.27 0.07 21.48
C GLN A 130 -16.95 -0.68 21.28
N ALA A 131 -17.00 -1.95 20.86
CA ALA A 131 -15.80 -2.75 20.60
C ALA A 131 -14.92 -2.14 19.50
N LEU A 132 -15.51 -1.66 18.40
CA LEU A 132 -14.79 -0.96 17.32
C LEU A 132 -14.15 0.34 17.82
N THR A 133 -14.84 1.10 18.67
CA THR A 133 -14.29 2.32 19.28
C THR A 133 -13.08 1.99 20.17
N ASP A 134 -13.16 0.92 20.96
CA ASP A 134 -12.08 0.50 21.85
C ASP A 134 -10.89 -0.10 21.06
N GLU A 135 -11.15 -0.85 19.99
CA GLU A 135 -10.13 -1.34 19.06
C GLU A 135 -9.42 -0.19 18.34
N LEU A 136 -10.17 0.81 17.86
CA LEU A 136 -9.62 1.98 17.20
C LEU A 136 -8.70 2.77 18.16
N ARG A 137 -9.15 3.04 19.39
CA ARG A 137 -8.33 3.70 20.42
C ARG A 137 -7.06 2.94 20.76
N LYS A 138 -7.13 1.60 20.81
CA LYS A 138 -5.94 0.76 21.02
C LYS A 138 -4.99 0.81 19.84
N ALA A 139 -5.51 0.82 18.61
CA ALA A 139 -4.70 0.93 17.39
C ALA A 139 -4.01 2.30 17.30
N GLU A 140 -4.73 3.38 17.57
CA GLU A 140 -4.19 4.75 17.66
C GLU A 140 -3.13 4.89 18.77
N GLY A 141 -3.24 4.10 19.83
CA GLY A 141 -2.29 4.08 20.93
C GLY A 141 -0.97 3.36 20.65
N LYS A 142 -0.85 2.62 19.53
CA LYS A 142 0.36 1.85 19.20
C LYS A 142 1.51 2.77 18.80
N LEU A 143 2.72 2.30 19.07
CA LEU A 143 3.97 2.98 18.75
C LEU A 143 4.05 3.37 17.27
N GLU A 144 3.79 2.43 16.35
CA GLU A 144 3.86 2.68 14.90
C GLU A 144 2.87 3.76 14.45
N ALA A 145 1.62 3.67 14.90
CA ALA A 145 0.57 4.60 14.52
C ALA A 145 0.87 6.02 15.03
N ARG A 146 1.38 6.14 16.27
CA ARG A 146 1.84 7.41 16.85
C ARG A 146 3.02 8.01 16.09
N LEU A 147 3.98 7.17 15.71
CA LEU A 147 5.12 7.62 14.90
C LEU A 147 4.68 8.08 13.50
N ASP A 148 3.76 7.36 12.86
CA ASP A 148 3.17 7.76 11.57
C ASP A 148 2.40 9.09 11.68
N ALA A 149 1.67 9.30 12.78
CA ALA A 149 1.01 10.58 13.08
C ALA A 149 2.04 11.72 13.27
N ALA A 150 3.09 11.49 14.04
CA ALA A 150 4.17 12.48 14.24
C ALA A 150 4.89 12.83 12.92
N ILE A 151 5.12 11.86 12.04
CA ILE A 151 5.66 12.10 10.69
C ILE A 151 4.72 13.00 9.87
N ASN A 152 3.42 12.75 9.91
CA ASN A 152 2.43 13.54 9.18
C ASN A 152 2.33 14.97 9.72
N ASP A 153 2.34 15.14 11.04
CA ASP A 153 2.34 16.44 11.69
C ASP A 153 3.61 17.23 11.36
N GLN A 154 4.79 16.59 11.42
CA GLN A 154 6.05 17.23 11.03
C GLN A 154 6.05 17.65 9.56
N ARG A 155 5.50 16.81 8.67
CA ARG A 155 5.36 17.15 7.25
C ARG A 155 4.47 18.39 7.07
N ALA A 156 3.35 18.46 7.79
CA ALA A 156 2.46 19.62 7.73
C ALA A 156 3.14 20.89 8.25
N VAL A 157 3.94 20.81 9.32
CA VAL A 157 4.72 21.94 9.83
C VAL A 157 5.77 22.40 8.80
N LEU A 158 6.48 21.47 8.17
CA LEU A 158 7.46 21.78 7.13
C LEU A 158 6.84 22.53 5.95
N GLU A 159 5.70 22.05 5.44
CA GLU A 159 5.00 22.68 4.31
C GLU A 159 4.50 24.09 4.68
N GLU A 160 3.92 24.27 5.87
CA GLU A 160 3.50 25.59 6.33
C GLU A 160 4.68 26.54 6.58
N ALA A 161 5.83 26.02 7.06
CA ALA A 161 7.05 26.81 7.21
C ALA A 161 7.61 27.27 5.86
N ARG A 162 7.56 26.42 4.82
CA ARG A 162 7.92 26.79 3.44
C ARG A 162 7.00 27.91 2.90
N ILE A 163 5.69 27.82 3.14
CA ILE A 163 4.72 28.86 2.75
C ILE A 163 5.01 30.19 3.47
N ALA A 164 5.26 30.14 4.78
CA ALA A 164 5.59 31.32 5.58
C ALA A 164 6.87 32.00 5.08
N TRP A 165 7.93 31.22 4.81
CA TRP A 165 9.16 31.74 4.22
C TRP A 165 8.92 32.42 2.86
N TYR A 166 8.14 31.79 1.97
CA TYR A 166 7.86 32.36 0.65
C TYR A 166 7.15 33.71 0.78
N THR A 167 6.21 33.80 1.71
CA THR A 167 5.47 35.04 1.99
C THR A 167 6.39 36.14 2.54
N ILE A 168 7.33 35.82 3.44
CA ILE A 168 8.35 36.75 3.95
C ILE A 168 9.21 37.32 2.81
N LYS A 169 9.62 36.47 1.86
CA LYS A 169 10.48 36.90 0.74
C LYS A 169 9.70 37.65 -0.33
N ALA A 170 8.46 37.26 -0.61
CA ALA A 170 7.59 37.96 -1.57
C ALA A 170 7.30 39.41 -1.16
N THR A 171 7.23 39.70 0.15
CA THR A 171 7.06 41.07 0.68
C THR A 171 8.38 41.84 0.81
N GLY A 172 9.49 41.30 0.29
CA GLY A 172 10.81 41.91 0.36
C GLY A 172 11.40 41.96 1.77
N GLY A 173 10.88 41.19 2.72
CA GLY A 173 11.28 41.22 4.13
C GLY A 173 10.99 42.56 4.82
N SER A 174 10.08 43.37 4.27
CA SER A 174 9.80 44.74 4.75
C SER A 174 9.09 44.81 6.11
N ASP A 175 8.42 43.74 6.53
CA ASP A 175 7.85 43.60 7.88
C ASP A 175 8.00 42.15 8.39
N PRO A 176 9.14 41.81 9.04
CA PRO A 176 9.34 40.49 9.66
C PRO A 176 8.36 40.22 10.81
N LEU A 177 7.83 41.26 11.47
CA LEU A 177 6.90 41.12 12.59
C LEU A 177 5.50 40.72 12.13
N ALA A 178 5.10 41.09 10.91
CA ALA A 178 3.86 40.59 10.30
C ALA A 178 3.80 39.06 10.22
N GLN A 179 4.96 38.40 10.20
CA GLN A 179 5.06 36.93 10.10
C GLN A 179 5.42 36.27 11.44
N GLN A 180 5.53 37.05 12.52
CA GLN A 180 5.80 36.53 13.86
C GLN A 180 4.70 35.58 14.35
N ALA A 181 3.43 35.94 14.17
CA ALA A 181 2.31 35.10 14.63
C ALA A 181 2.23 33.74 13.90
N PRO A 182 2.31 33.67 12.55
CA PRO A 182 2.43 32.40 11.84
C PRO A 182 3.62 31.54 12.29
N LEU A 183 4.82 32.11 12.40
CA LEU A 183 6.01 31.36 12.79
C LEU A 183 5.95 30.89 14.25
N THR A 184 5.39 31.69 15.15
CA THR A 184 5.17 31.29 16.56
C THR A 184 4.18 30.13 16.65
N LYS A 185 3.10 30.16 15.86
CA LYS A 185 2.14 29.06 15.78
C LYS A 185 2.82 27.77 15.31
N LEU A 186 3.71 27.86 14.31
CA LEU A 186 4.48 26.70 13.85
C LEU A 186 5.42 26.19 14.94
N ALA A 187 6.11 27.09 15.67
CA ALA A 187 6.94 26.69 16.80
C ALA A 187 6.15 26.00 17.93
N ASP A 188 4.90 26.39 18.18
CA ASP A 188 4.02 25.71 19.13
C ASP A 188 3.58 24.34 18.64
N ARG A 189 3.37 24.18 17.33
CA ARG A 189 3.13 22.86 16.73
C ARG A 189 4.35 21.95 16.83
N GLU A 190 5.55 22.45 16.56
CA GLU A 190 6.79 21.70 16.74
C GLU A 190 6.93 21.19 18.18
N ARG A 191 6.53 21.99 19.18
CA ARG A 191 6.48 21.54 20.58
C ARG A 191 5.54 20.36 20.78
N GLY A 192 4.38 20.36 20.12
CA GLY A 192 3.44 19.24 20.12
C GLY A 192 4.07 17.98 19.53
N VAL A 193 4.75 18.11 18.38
CA VAL A 193 5.46 16.99 17.74
C VAL A 193 6.55 16.43 18.64
N VAL A 194 7.39 17.26 19.28
CA VAL A 194 8.40 16.79 20.26
C VAL A 194 7.77 15.98 21.38
N SER A 195 6.60 16.41 21.87
CA SER A 195 5.90 15.71 22.94
C SER A 195 5.44 14.32 22.49
N GLU A 196 4.84 14.22 21.31
CA GLU A 196 4.36 12.94 20.76
C GLU A 196 5.52 11.98 20.47
N VAL A 197 6.62 12.49 19.90
CA VAL A 197 7.84 11.72 19.68
C VAL A 197 8.47 11.26 21.00
N GLY A 198 8.28 12.01 22.08
CA GLY A 198 8.61 11.58 23.45
C GLY A 198 7.82 10.34 23.88
N VAL A 199 6.50 10.33 23.66
CA VAL A 199 5.63 9.18 23.95
C VAL A 199 6.04 7.95 23.14
N VAL A 200 6.41 8.12 21.86
CA VAL A 200 6.93 7.02 21.04
C VAL A 200 8.20 6.41 21.64
N SER A 201 9.12 7.23 22.16
CA SER A 201 10.34 6.75 22.86
C SER A 201 10.00 5.97 24.13
N ASP A 202 9.05 6.47 24.94
CA ASP A 202 8.61 5.80 26.16
C ASP A 202 7.96 4.44 25.86
N LEU A 203 7.08 4.38 24.84
CA LEU A 203 6.47 3.12 24.39
C LEU A 203 7.51 2.12 23.87
N ALA A 204 8.54 2.59 23.17
CA ALA A 204 9.62 1.74 22.68
C ALA A 204 10.42 1.15 23.85
N ALA A 205 10.71 1.97 24.87
CA ALA A 205 11.40 1.55 26.08
C ALA A 205 10.58 0.53 26.88
N ASP A 206 9.28 0.77 27.06
CA ASP A 206 8.37 -0.16 27.73
C ASP A 206 8.33 -1.52 27.01
N GLU A 207 8.24 -1.53 25.68
CA GLU A 207 8.23 -2.77 24.89
C GLU A 207 9.59 -3.51 24.99
N ILE A 208 10.70 -2.78 24.93
CA ILE A 208 12.04 -3.36 25.17
C ILE A 208 12.11 -4.01 26.56
N ASP A 209 11.62 -3.32 27.59
CA ASP A 209 11.65 -3.79 28.97
C ASP A 209 10.77 -5.03 29.16
N GLU A 210 9.58 -5.07 28.55
CA GLU A 210 8.71 -6.26 28.58
C GLU A 210 9.39 -7.49 27.97
N VAL A 211 10.05 -7.32 26.81
CA VAL A 211 10.84 -8.41 26.22
C VAL A 211 12.06 -8.75 27.09
N ALA A 212 12.69 -7.74 27.70
CA ALA A 212 13.88 -7.92 28.52
C ALA A 212 13.62 -8.70 29.81
N LYS A 213 12.40 -8.66 30.36
CA LYS A 213 11.98 -9.49 31.51
C LYS A 213 12.10 -10.99 31.26
N LYS A 214 12.09 -11.43 30.01
CA LYS A 214 12.34 -12.82 29.63
C LYS A 214 13.86 -13.08 29.57
N PRO A 215 14.35 -14.18 30.16
CA PRO A 215 15.72 -14.64 29.94
C PRO A 215 16.03 -14.79 28.44
N GLU A 216 17.25 -14.47 28.02
CA GLU A 216 17.65 -14.41 26.60
C GLU A 216 17.44 -15.75 25.85
N ASP A 217 17.64 -16.87 26.56
CA ASP A 217 17.41 -18.24 26.09
C ASP A 217 15.92 -18.58 25.90
N LYS A 218 15.02 -17.78 26.48
CA LYS A 218 13.56 -17.95 26.41
C LYS A 218 12.86 -16.97 25.46
N ARG A 219 13.61 -16.03 24.87
CA ARG A 219 13.06 -15.08 23.88
C ARG A 219 12.90 -15.76 22.54
N THR A 220 11.78 -15.50 21.86
CA THR A 220 11.59 -15.94 20.47
C THR A 220 12.51 -15.16 19.54
N ASP A 221 12.75 -15.67 18.33
CA ASP A 221 13.57 -14.96 17.33
C ASP A 221 12.88 -13.65 16.90
N GLU A 222 11.55 -13.63 16.86
CA GLU A 222 10.74 -12.42 16.63
C GLU A 222 10.94 -11.37 17.73
N GLU A 223 10.97 -11.78 18.99
CA GLU A 223 11.21 -10.88 20.13
C GLU A 223 12.63 -10.29 20.12
N LYS A 224 13.63 -11.11 19.76
CA LYS A 224 15.02 -10.63 19.61
C LYS A 224 15.13 -9.63 18.47
N LEU A 225 14.53 -9.93 17.32
CA LEU A 225 14.50 -9.03 16.17
C LEU A 225 13.79 -7.72 16.52
N ARG A 226 12.61 -7.80 17.15
CA ARG A 226 11.84 -6.63 17.58
C ARG A 226 12.64 -5.75 18.52
N MET A 227 13.36 -6.33 19.48
CA MET A 227 14.24 -5.56 20.37
C MET A 227 15.36 -4.83 19.61
N VAL A 228 15.98 -5.46 18.61
CA VAL A 228 17.00 -4.80 17.77
C VAL A 228 16.38 -3.64 16.99
N GLN A 229 15.19 -3.83 16.42
CA GLN A 229 14.47 -2.79 15.69
C GLN A 229 14.12 -1.59 16.59
N LEU A 230 13.60 -1.83 17.79
CA LEU A 230 13.24 -0.77 18.75
C LEU A 230 14.47 0.01 19.24
N LYS A 231 15.59 -0.67 19.47
CA LYS A 231 16.86 -0.01 19.83
C LYS A 231 17.40 0.85 18.70
N ALA A 232 17.31 0.38 17.45
CA ALA A 232 17.69 1.16 16.28
C ALA A 232 16.75 2.37 16.08
N LEU A 233 15.45 2.18 16.30
CA LEU A 233 14.44 3.24 16.24
C LEU A 233 14.74 4.37 17.23
N ASP A 234 15.10 4.03 18.47
CA ASP A 234 15.32 5.03 19.53
C ASP A 234 16.45 6.02 19.17
N LEU A 235 17.51 5.55 18.50
CA LEU A 235 18.58 6.42 18.01
C LEU A 235 18.05 7.54 17.10
N TYR A 236 17.15 7.21 16.18
CA TYR A 236 16.57 8.18 15.25
C TYR A 236 15.47 9.02 15.88
N VAL A 237 14.73 8.48 16.85
CA VAL A 237 13.76 9.24 17.65
C VAL A 237 14.45 10.33 18.47
N GLN A 238 15.61 10.03 19.08
CA GLN A 238 16.39 11.02 19.82
C GLN A 238 16.98 12.12 18.91
N ASP A 239 17.52 11.73 17.75
CA ASP A 239 18.00 12.68 16.74
C ASP A 239 16.85 13.57 16.21
N ALA A 240 15.67 12.99 15.93
CA ALA A 240 14.48 13.73 15.54
C ALA A 240 14.08 14.76 16.61
N ARG A 241 13.99 14.38 17.90
CA ARG A 241 13.66 15.31 19.00
C ARG A 241 14.60 16.51 19.06
N THR A 242 15.89 16.27 18.84
CA THR A 242 16.91 17.32 18.79
C THR A 242 16.63 18.28 17.64
N ARG A 243 16.43 17.76 16.42
CA ARG A 243 16.18 18.57 15.22
C ARG A 243 14.87 19.35 15.27
N ILE A 244 13.80 18.74 15.79
CA ILE A 244 12.50 19.41 15.99
C ILE A 244 12.66 20.58 16.97
N SER A 245 13.43 20.38 18.05
CA SER A 245 13.71 21.44 19.02
C SER A 245 14.54 22.59 18.41
N GLU A 246 15.49 22.27 17.53
CA GLU A 246 16.24 23.27 16.77
C GLU A 246 15.35 24.03 15.78
N ALA A 247 14.50 23.33 15.03
CA ALA A 247 13.54 23.93 14.10
C ALA A 247 12.61 24.91 14.82
N ARG A 248 12.04 24.47 15.96
CA ARG A 248 11.24 25.30 16.84
C ARG A 248 11.96 26.58 17.24
N ARG A 249 13.21 26.48 17.69
CA ARG A 249 14.01 27.65 18.09
C ARG A 249 14.21 28.61 16.92
N LYS A 250 14.53 28.10 15.73
CA LYS A 250 14.71 28.93 14.54
C LYS A 250 13.43 29.63 14.09
N LEU A 251 12.28 28.96 14.20
CA LEU A 251 10.98 29.58 13.93
C LEU A 251 10.65 30.68 14.94
N GLN A 252 10.99 30.50 16.23
CA GLN A 252 10.84 31.54 17.26
C GLN A 252 11.75 32.75 17.02
N ASP A 253 12.99 32.50 16.55
CA ASP A 253 13.97 33.53 16.21
C ASP A 253 13.65 34.24 14.87
N LEU A 254 12.49 33.96 14.26
CA LEU A 254 12.07 34.45 12.93
C LEU A 254 13.03 34.07 11.78
N ALA A 255 13.91 33.09 12.01
CA ALA A 255 14.83 32.55 11.02
C ALA A 255 14.14 31.46 10.18
N ALA A 256 13.11 31.85 9.42
CA ALA A 256 12.24 30.93 8.70
C ALA A 256 12.99 29.98 7.76
N GLU A 257 14.08 30.43 7.14
CA GLU A 257 14.88 29.62 6.20
C GLU A 257 15.61 28.48 6.92
N GLU A 258 16.28 28.81 8.02
CA GLU A 258 16.93 27.81 8.87
C GLU A 258 15.90 26.92 9.56
N GLY A 259 14.72 27.46 9.92
CA GLY A 259 13.60 26.71 10.45
C GLY A 259 13.12 25.62 9.50
N VAL A 260 12.93 25.95 8.21
CA VAL A 260 12.58 24.98 7.16
C VAL A 260 13.65 23.88 7.05
N ALA A 261 14.93 24.25 6.98
CA ALA A 261 16.02 23.28 6.85
C ALA A 261 16.07 22.30 8.06
N ARG A 262 15.84 22.81 9.28
CA ARG A 262 15.82 21.98 10.49
C ARG A 262 14.57 21.12 10.59
N ALA A 263 13.40 21.63 10.20
CA ALA A 263 12.14 20.88 10.14
C ALA A 263 12.20 19.74 9.11
N GLU A 264 12.89 19.95 7.99
CA GLU A 264 13.13 18.91 6.99
C GLU A 264 14.09 17.83 7.51
N ALA A 265 15.18 18.22 8.15
CA ALA A 265 16.09 17.27 8.77
C ALA A 265 15.39 16.43 9.87
N ALA A 266 14.51 17.06 10.65
CA ALA A 266 13.66 16.35 11.62
C ALA A 266 12.75 15.30 10.97
N LEU A 267 12.09 15.66 9.86
CA LEU A 267 11.24 14.74 9.11
C LEU A 267 12.02 13.53 8.59
N ILE A 268 13.26 13.73 8.11
CA ILE A 268 14.14 12.64 7.67
C ILE A 268 14.43 11.69 8.84
N SER A 269 14.78 12.19 10.02
CA SER A 269 15.05 11.35 11.19
C SER A 269 13.81 10.58 11.66
N LEU A 270 12.62 11.19 11.65
CA LEU A 270 11.38 10.47 11.96
C LEU A 270 11.08 9.35 10.96
N LYS A 271 11.28 9.59 9.66
CA LYS A 271 11.15 8.55 8.63
C LYS A 271 12.14 7.41 8.88
N ARG A 272 13.41 7.72 9.16
CA ARG A 272 14.43 6.69 9.49
C ARG A 272 14.07 5.89 10.73
N ALA A 273 13.49 6.52 11.75
CA ALA A 273 12.96 5.82 12.92
C ALA A 273 11.88 4.80 12.51
N ARG A 274 10.91 5.24 11.71
CA ARG A 274 9.81 4.38 11.24
C ARG A 274 10.31 3.22 10.38
N GLU A 275 11.32 3.48 9.55
CA GLU A 275 11.92 2.51 8.65
C GLU A 275 12.64 1.37 9.36
N GLN A 276 13.04 1.53 10.64
CA GLN A 276 13.58 0.41 11.42
C GLN A 276 12.54 -0.69 11.67
N LEU A 277 11.26 -0.33 11.65
CA LEU A 277 10.13 -1.23 11.89
C LEU A 277 9.53 -1.79 10.60
N LEU A 278 10.03 -1.37 9.44
CA LEU A 278 9.50 -1.73 8.13
C LEU A 278 10.37 -2.78 7.45
N ASP A 279 9.74 -3.60 6.60
CA ASP A 279 10.49 -4.45 5.69
C ASP A 279 11.29 -3.60 4.69
N PRO A 280 12.46 -4.08 4.23
CA PRO A 280 13.33 -3.33 3.32
C PRO A 280 12.64 -2.81 2.04
N ILE A 281 11.61 -3.49 1.55
CA ILE A 281 10.95 -3.13 0.29
C ILE A 281 9.99 -1.97 0.49
N THR A 282 9.25 -1.98 1.60
CA THR A 282 8.45 -0.82 2.01
C THR A 282 9.34 0.41 2.21
N VAL A 283 10.53 0.26 2.80
CA VAL A 283 11.52 1.34 2.91
C VAL A 283 11.93 1.86 1.53
N LEU A 284 12.33 0.97 0.61
CA LEU A 284 12.75 1.37 -0.75
C LEU A 284 11.64 2.10 -1.52
N ARG A 285 10.37 1.70 -1.35
CA ARG A 285 9.23 2.41 -1.94
C ARG A 285 9.10 3.83 -1.38
N GLY A 286 9.24 4.00 -0.07
CA GLY A 286 9.24 5.32 0.57
C GLY A 286 10.39 6.20 0.11
N VAL A 287 11.59 5.63 -0.03
CA VAL A 287 12.76 6.34 -0.58
C VAL A 287 12.52 6.76 -2.03
N ALA A 288 11.97 5.88 -2.88
CA ALA A 288 11.67 6.20 -4.27
C ALA A 288 10.68 7.37 -4.40
N GLN A 289 9.65 7.42 -3.54
CA GLN A 289 8.70 8.54 -3.52
C GLN A 289 9.39 9.86 -3.15
N ASP A 290 10.27 9.84 -2.15
CA ASP A 290 11.02 11.03 -1.75
C ASP A 290 12.07 11.46 -2.79
N GLU A 291 12.69 10.50 -3.48
CA GLU A 291 13.63 10.76 -4.59
C GLU A 291 12.91 11.38 -5.80
N VAL A 292 11.67 10.98 -6.10
CA VAL A 292 10.84 11.66 -7.11
C VAL A 292 10.57 13.11 -6.71
N ALA A 293 10.26 13.37 -5.43
CA ALA A 293 10.07 14.73 -4.94
C ALA A 293 11.36 15.56 -5.03
N LEU A 294 12.51 14.97 -4.68
CA LEU A 294 13.82 15.62 -4.83
C LEU A 294 14.12 15.94 -6.30
N LEU A 295 13.89 15.00 -7.22
CA LEU A 295 14.08 15.21 -8.65
C LEU A 295 13.22 16.36 -9.20
N GLN A 296 11.98 16.47 -8.72
CA GLN A 296 11.12 17.61 -9.04
C GLN A 296 11.73 18.91 -8.53
N ASP A 297 12.16 18.94 -7.27
CA ASP A 297 12.79 20.10 -6.65
C ASP A 297 14.11 20.52 -7.35
N THR A 298 14.95 19.56 -7.75
CA THR A 298 16.15 19.80 -8.55
C THR A 298 15.81 20.42 -9.90
N SER A 299 14.73 19.97 -10.55
CA SER A 299 14.24 20.56 -11.79
C SER A 299 13.75 22.00 -11.60
N LEU A 300 13.08 22.28 -10.48
CA LEU A 300 12.64 23.63 -10.11
C LEU A 300 13.81 24.57 -9.82
N GLY A 301 14.80 24.11 -9.04
CA GLY A 301 16.02 24.86 -8.73
C GLY A 301 16.82 25.25 -9.98
N GLY A 302 16.71 24.46 -11.06
CA GLY A 302 17.32 24.74 -12.37
C GLY A 302 16.51 25.65 -13.29
N GLY A 303 15.34 26.17 -12.87
CA GLY A 303 14.47 27.01 -13.69
C GLY A 303 13.66 26.23 -14.74
N GLY A 304 13.40 24.94 -14.50
CA GLY A 304 12.64 24.07 -15.42
C GLY A 304 11.22 24.58 -15.71
N LYS A 305 10.77 24.45 -16.96
CA LYS A 305 9.45 24.91 -17.45
C LYS A 305 8.26 24.06 -16.99
N ASN A 306 8.48 22.87 -16.42
CA ASN A 306 7.44 21.91 -16.04
C ASN A 306 7.37 21.71 -14.52
N SER A 307 6.84 22.71 -13.83
CA SER A 307 6.62 22.72 -12.39
C SER A 307 5.15 22.41 -12.05
N LEU A 308 4.92 21.57 -11.03
CA LEU A 308 3.60 21.41 -10.38
C LEU A 308 3.12 22.69 -9.68
N LEU A 309 4.04 23.59 -9.33
CA LEU A 309 3.78 24.91 -8.76
C LEU A 309 3.65 26.02 -9.83
N GLY A 310 3.67 25.66 -11.12
CA GLY A 310 3.75 26.63 -12.22
C GLY A 310 5.11 27.34 -12.27
N LYS A 311 5.25 28.33 -13.16
CA LYS A 311 6.43 29.21 -13.16
C LYS A 311 6.54 29.86 -11.77
N ILE A 312 7.66 29.67 -11.09
CA ILE A 312 7.98 30.44 -9.89
C ILE A 312 8.39 31.83 -10.36
N ASP A 313 7.42 32.75 -10.44
CA ASP A 313 7.71 34.17 -10.62
C ASP A 313 8.18 34.72 -9.26
N GLY A 314 9.50 34.86 -9.06
CA GLY A 314 10.10 35.33 -7.81
C GLY A 314 11.50 34.77 -7.51
N PRO A 315 12.09 35.10 -6.35
CA PRO A 315 13.38 34.54 -5.94
C PRO A 315 13.27 33.03 -5.70
N ILE A 316 14.24 32.26 -6.20
CA ILE A 316 14.33 30.81 -5.98
C ILE A 316 14.40 30.54 -4.48
N PRO A 317 13.55 29.66 -3.94
CA PRO A 317 13.61 29.29 -2.54
C PRO A 317 14.97 28.79 -2.07
N GLY A 318 15.40 29.23 -0.88
CA GLY A 318 16.68 28.82 -0.30
C GLY A 318 16.83 27.30 -0.19
N TRP A 319 15.75 26.58 0.15
CA TRP A 319 15.73 25.11 0.21
C TRP A 319 15.84 24.40 -1.14
N LEU A 320 15.72 25.12 -2.26
CA LEU A 320 16.03 24.63 -3.61
C LEU A 320 17.46 24.95 -4.04
N ALA A 321 18.26 25.56 -3.16
CA ALA A 321 19.67 25.78 -3.44
C ALA A 321 20.39 24.43 -3.64
N PRO A 322 21.31 24.32 -4.61
CA PRO A 322 22.01 23.07 -4.91
C PRO A 322 22.69 22.42 -3.70
N ALA A 323 23.21 23.24 -2.78
CA ALA A 323 23.81 22.74 -1.54
C ALA A 323 22.81 22.01 -0.63
N LEU A 324 21.59 22.56 -0.46
CA LEU A 324 20.55 21.92 0.34
C LEU A 324 19.94 20.72 -0.38
N LEU A 325 19.79 20.76 -1.70
CA LEU A 325 19.41 19.60 -2.50
C LEU A 325 20.44 18.46 -2.36
N SER A 326 21.74 18.78 -2.35
CA SER A 326 22.81 17.82 -2.09
C SER A 326 22.69 17.17 -0.70
N GLU A 327 22.39 17.96 0.34
CA GLU A 327 22.14 17.42 1.69
C GLU A 327 20.92 16.50 1.73
N ARG A 328 19.83 16.86 1.03
CA ARG A 328 18.63 16.01 0.92
C ARG A 328 18.94 14.70 0.19
N GLN A 329 19.68 14.76 -0.91
CA GLN A 329 20.16 13.56 -1.62
C GLN A 329 20.98 12.66 -0.70
N ASN A 330 21.83 13.23 0.15
CA ASN A 330 22.60 12.46 1.12
C ASN A 330 21.69 11.73 2.12
N GLY A 331 20.65 12.41 2.62
CA GLY A 331 19.68 11.79 3.53
C GLY A 331 18.93 10.61 2.89
N LEU A 332 18.60 10.69 1.60
CA LEU A 332 18.00 9.57 0.85
C LEU A 332 18.99 8.43 0.64
N ARG A 333 20.25 8.76 0.32
CA ARG A 333 21.31 7.77 0.20
C ARG A 333 21.55 7.01 1.51
N ASP A 334 21.60 7.70 2.65
CA ASP A 334 21.79 7.07 3.96
C ASP A 334 20.71 6.02 4.25
N ARG A 335 19.45 6.29 3.86
CA ARG A 335 18.33 5.33 3.98
C ARG A 335 18.52 4.10 3.08
N VAL A 336 19.00 4.28 1.85
CA VAL A 336 19.35 3.17 0.95
C VAL A 336 20.53 2.36 1.49
N GLU A 337 21.53 3.02 2.07
CA GLU A 337 22.69 2.37 2.69
C GLU A 337 22.30 1.51 3.90
N GLU A 338 21.34 1.94 4.71
CA GLU A 338 20.78 1.11 5.78
C GLU A 338 20.05 -0.12 5.23
N VAL A 339 19.22 0.07 4.20
CA VAL A 339 18.56 -1.07 3.52
C VAL A 339 19.62 -2.04 3.00
N LYS A 340 20.64 -1.52 2.31
CA LYS A 340 21.77 -2.32 1.82
C LYS A 340 22.42 -3.11 2.96
N ALA A 341 22.72 -2.48 4.09
CA ALA A 341 23.33 -3.15 5.23
C ALA A 341 22.45 -4.30 5.74
N ARG A 342 21.14 -4.08 5.92
CA ARG A 342 20.20 -5.13 6.35
C ARG A 342 20.14 -6.30 5.37
N LEU A 343 20.11 -6.01 4.06
CA LEU A 343 20.09 -7.05 3.02
C LEU A 343 21.40 -7.83 2.96
N VAL A 344 22.55 -7.16 3.14
CA VAL A 344 23.87 -7.83 3.25
C VAL A 344 23.88 -8.75 4.45
N THR A 345 23.50 -8.25 5.64
CA THR A 345 23.42 -9.05 6.86
C THR A 345 22.56 -10.30 6.66
N ALA A 346 21.38 -10.15 6.04
CA ALA A 346 20.47 -11.25 5.78
C ALA A 346 21.06 -12.36 4.90
N VAL A 347 22.00 -12.04 3.98
CA VAL A 347 22.64 -13.05 3.11
C VAL A 347 23.96 -13.59 3.65
N THR A 348 24.60 -12.87 4.58
CA THR A 348 25.90 -13.26 5.16
C THR A 348 25.79 -13.98 6.50
N GLU A 349 24.76 -13.69 7.30
CA GLU A 349 24.56 -14.39 8.55
C GLU A 349 23.99 -15.79 8.28
N PRO A 350 24.55 -16.85 8.88
CA PRO A 350 23.94 -18.17 8.80
C PRO A 350 22.56 -18.06 9.45
N ALA A 351 21.51 -18.46 8.74
CA ALA A 351 20.22 -18.71 9.37
C ALA A 351 20.48 -19.58 10.61
N THR A 352 19.75 -19.32 11.71
CA THR A 352 19.73 -20.19 12.89
C THR A 352 19.09 -21.53 12.50
N VAL A 353 19.81 -22.30 11.68
CA VAL A 353 19.45 -23.65 11.27
C VAL A 353 19.61 -24.48 12.53
N LYS A 354 18.47 -24.92 13.08
CA LYS A 354 18.50 -26.03 14.04
C LYS A 354 19.22 -27.19 13.35
N PRO A 355 20.27 -27.77 13.95
CA PRO A 355 21.17 -28.72 13.26
C PRO A 355 20.49 -29.93 12.59
N ASP A 356 19.24 -30.24 12.92
CA ASP A 356 18.50 -31.43 12.47
C ASP A 356 17.30 -31.15 11.56
N GLU A 357 17.02 -29.89 11.17
CA GLU A 357 15.93 -29.58 10.24
C GLU A 357 16.46 -29.10 8.87
N PRO A 358 15.98 -29.67 7.74
CA PRO A 358 16.31 -29.15 6.43
C PRO A 358 15.86 -27.69 6.32
N PRO A 359 16.64 -26.82 5.64
CA PRO A 359 16.31 -25.41 5.50
C PRO A 359 14.95 -25.25 4.79
N ASP A 360 14.12 -24.34 5.31
CA ASP A 360 12.82 -24.03 4.75
C ASP A 360 12.97 -23.54 3.28
N PRO A 361 12.35 -24.22 2.29
CA PRO A 361 12.39 -23.81 0.90
C PRO A 361 11.90 -22.37 0.66
N GLN A 362 10.99 -21.85 1.49
CA GLN A 362 10.52 -20.47 1.37
C GLN A 362 11.59 -19.46 1.81
N GLN A 363 12.32 -19.75 2.89
CA GLN A 363 13.45 -18.93 3.34
C GLN A 363 14.58 -18.91 2.31
N ALA A 364 14.90 -20.06 1.70
CA ALA A 364 15.92 -20.13 0.64
C ALA A 364 15.57 -19.23 -0.56
N LYS A 365 14.31 -19.26 -1.00
CA LYS A 365 13.82 -18.39 -2.09
C LYS A 365 13.81 -16.91 -1.71
N ALA A 366 13.46 -16.58 -0.47
CA ALA A 366 13.53 -15.21 0.04
C ALA A 366 14.98 -14.68 -0.02
N LEU A 367 15.96 -15.50 0.38
CA LEU A 367 17.38 -15.16 0.28
C LEU A 367 17.83 -14.99 -1.18
N ASP A 368 17.36 -15.82 -2.11
CA ASP A 368 17.68 -15.67 -3.53
C ASP A 368 17.14 -14.36 -4.11
N ARG A 369 15.92 -13.94 -3.72
CA ARG A 369 15.37 -12.63 -4.10
C ARG A 369 16.20 -11.49 -3.53
N ILE A 370 16.66 -11.60 -2.28
CA ILE A 370 17.55 -10.61 -1.67
C ILE A 370 18.87 -10.53 -2.43
N ARG A 371 19.49 -11.67 -2.78
CA ARG A 371 20.73 -11.71 -3.58
C ARG A 371 20.53 -11.08 -4.95
N ALA A 372 19.39 -11.30 -5.59
CA ALA A 372 19.05 -10.70 -6.89
C ALA A 372 18.81 -9.18 -6.80
N ALA A 373 18.26 -8.69 -5.69
CA ALA A 373 17.98 -7.28 -5.49
C ALA A 373 19.23 -6.46 -5.12
N LEU A 374 20.18 -7.07 -4.40
CA LEU A 374 21.32 -6.38 -3.82
C LEU A 374 22.17 -5.57 -4.82
N PRO A 375 22.50 -6.06 -6.03
CA PRO A 375 23.21 -5.26 -7.04
C PRO A 375 22.47 -3.98 -7.43
N SER A 376 21.14 -4.02 -7.46
CA SER A 376 20.31 -2.85 -7.79
C SER A 376 20.28 -1.85 -6.62
N VAL A 377 20.27 -2.32 -5.38
CA VAL A 377 20.40 -1.46 -4.18
C VAL A 377 21.77 -0.78 -4.13
N ILE A 378 22.84 -1.50 -4.48
CA ILE A 378 24.19 -0.93 -4.60
C ILE A 378 24.22 0.14 -5.70
N GLY A 379 23.70 -0.18 -6.89
CA GLY A 379 23.63 0.76 -8.01
C GLY A 379 22.83 2.03 -7.67
N ALA A 380 21.75 1.90 -6.90
CA ALA A 380 20.97 3.05 -6.42
C ALA A 380 21.82 3.96 -5.53
N SER A 381 22.50 3.42 -4.53
CA SER A 381 23.37 4.21 -3.64
C SER A 381 24.50 4.91 -4.39
N GLU A 382 25.13 4.22 -5.36
CA GLU A 382 26.18 4.81 -6.19
C GLU A 382 25.64 5.96 -7.06
N ALA A 383 24.46 5.79 -7.64
CA ALA A 383 23.81 6.85 -8.42
C ALA A 383 23.45 8.05 -7.55
N MET A 384 22.90 7.82 -6.36
CA MET A 384 22.59 8.88 -5.38
C MET A 384 23.85 9.61 -4.92
N GLU A 385 24.98 8.92 -4.75
CA GLU A 385 26.26 9.57 -4.41
C GLU A 385 26.75 10.48 -5.55
N ARG A 386 26.61 10.04 -6.81
CA ARG A 386 26.95 10.89 -7.96
C ARG A 386 26.03 12.10 -8.07
N ALA A 387 24.72 11.91 -7.86
CA ALA A 387 23.75 13.01 -7.78
C ALA A 387 24.13 14.02 -6.69
N ARG A 388 24.49 13.54 -5.50
CA ARG A 388 24.94 14.38 -4.38
C ARG A 388 26.15 15.23 -4.77
N GLN A 389 27.15 14.61 -5.40
CA GLN A 389 28.37 15.30 -5.84
C GLN A 389 28.09 16.34 -6.92
N THR A 390 27.24 16.03 -7.91
CA THR A 390 26.89 16.97 -8.98
C THR A 390 26.01 18.11 -8.49
N LEU A 391 25.07 17.86 -7.57
CA LEU A 391 24.31 18.90 -6.86
C LEU A 391 25.24 19.85 -6.09
N GLY A 392 26.18 19.29 -5.32
CA GLY A 392 27.18 20.07 -4.58
C GLY A 392 28.10 20.90 -5.49
N ALA A 393 28.34 20.43 -6.72
CA ALA A 393 29.08 21.15 -7.76
C ALA A 393 28.19 22.10 -8.60
N ASN A 394 26.92 22.28 -8.25
CA ASN A 394 25.94 23.10 -8.98
C ASN A 394 25.73 22.67 -10.45
N LYS A 395 25.83 21.37 -10.73
CA LYS A 395 25.61 20.75 -12.04
C LYS A 395 24.23 20.08 -12.12
N LEU A 396 23.19 20.90 -12.16
CA LEU A 396 21.80 20.44 -12.01
C LEU A 396 21.35 19.45 -13.09
N THR A 397 21.77 19.61 -14.35
CA THR A 397 21.43 18.66 -15.41
C THR A 397 22.03 17.27 -15.17
N GLU A 398 23.32 17.21 -14.79
CA GLU A 398 24.00 15.95 -14.47
C GLU A 398 23.41 15.31 -13.20
N ALA A 399 22.99 16.12 -12.22
CA ALA A 399 22.26 15.66 -11.04
C ALA A 399 20.94 14.97 -11.40
N LEU A 400 20.12 15.59 -12.24
CA LEU A 400 18.85 15.00 -12.70
C LEU A 400 19.05 13.63 -13.36
N ASP A 401 20.12 13.46 -14.15
CA ASP A 401 20.42 12.18 -14.78
C ASP A 401 20.80 11.10 -13.76
N HIS A 402 21.54 11.47 -12.71
CA HIS A 402 21.91 10.56 -11.63
C HIS A 402 20.74 10.24 -10.68
N GLU A 403 19.87 11.19 -10.38
CA GLU A 403 18.62 10.97 -9.63
C GLU A 403 17.69 9.99 -10.38
N ARG A 404 17.55 10.13 -11.71
CA ARG A 404 16.81 9.15 -12.54
C ARG A 404 17.44 7.77 -12.48
N ALA A 405 18.76 7.68 -12.60
CA ALA A 405 19.47 6.41 -12.50
C ALA A 405 19.27 5.75 -11.12
N ALA A 406 19.21 6.53 -10.05
CA ALA A 406 18.89 6.04 -8.71
C ALA A 406 17.46 5.48 -8.64
N LEU A 407 16.47 6.20 -9.15
CA LEU A 407 15.07 5.73 -9.24
C LEU A 407 14.94 4.43 -10.03
N GLU A 408 15.61 4.32 -11.18
CA GLU A 408 15.62 3.10 -11.99
C GLU A 408 16.22 1.92 -11.23
N ALA A 409 17.31 2.15 -10.50
CA ALA A 409 17.96 1.12 -9.71
C ALA A 409 17.10 0.69 -8.50
N ILE A 410 16.44 1.62 -7.82
CA ILE A 410 15.48 1.30 -6.75
C ILE A 410 14.31 0.49 -7.31
N ALA A 411 13.75 0.89 -8.46
CA ALA A 411 12.67 0.16 -9.11
C ALA A 411 13.07 -1.28 -9.45
N LYS A 412 14.29 -1.50 -9.98
CA LYS A 412 14.83 -2.84 -10.25
C LYS A 412 14.99 -3.68 -9.00
N ALA A 413 15.36 -3.08 -7.86
CA ALA A 413 15.45 -3.77 -6.59
C ALA A 413 14.07 -4.20 -6.07
N ILE A 414 13.10 -3.27 -6.06
CA ILE A 414 11.71 -3.54 -5.65
C ILE A 414 11.09 -4.63 -6.53
N GLU A 415 11.38 -4.61 -7.84
CA GLU A 415 10.84 -5.57 -8.79
C GLU A 415 11.21 -7.02 -8.45
N GLN A 416 12.32 -7.28 -7.75
CA GLN A 416 12.69 -8.65 -7.35
C GLN A 416 11.73 -9.28 -6.33
N PHE A 417 10.87 -8.47 -5.73
CA PHE A 417 9.86 -8.88 -4.75
C PHE A 417 8.44 -8.82 -5.30
N SER A 418 8.29 -8.51 -6.59
CA SER A 418 6.99 -8.53 -7.26
C SER A 418 6.39 -9.93 -7.26
N ASP A 419 5.10 -10.01 -6.95
CA ASP A 419 4.33 -11.26 -7.08
C ASP A 419 4.09 -11.63 -8.56
N LEU A 420 3.42 -12.76 -8.79
CA LEU A 420 3.09 -13.25 -10.12
C LEU A 420 2.29 -12.22 -10.94
N LYS A 421 1.29 -11.59 -10.33
CA LYS A 421 0.41 -10.62 -11.00
C LYS A 421 1.18 -9.37 -11.40
N GLN A 422 1.91 -8.79 -10.46
CA GLN A 422 2.69 -7.58 -10.64
C GLN A 422 3.78 -7.79 -11.71
N THR A 423 4.44 -8.95 -11.71
CA THR A 423 5.46 -9.26 -12.72
C THR A 423 4.88 -9.35 -14.13
N VAL A 424 3.67 -9.89 -14.29
CA VAL A 424 2.98 -9.92 -15.59
C VAL A 424 2.54 -8.52 -16.02
N GLU A 425 1.98 -7.70 -15.12
CA GLU A 425 1.62 -6.32 -15.43
C GLU A 425 2.83 -5.51 -15.89
N LEU A 426 3.97 -5.64 -15.21
CA LEU A 426 5.21 -4.99 -15.57
C LEU A 426 5.71 -5.43 -16.95
N ALA A 427 5.67 -6.74 -17.23
CA ALA A 427 6.07 -7.27 -18.53
C ALA A 427 5.18 -6.75 -19.67
N TYR A 428 3.86 -6.74 -19.44
CA TYR A 428 2.88 -6.24 -20.38
C TYR A 428 3.03 -4.74 -20.64
N ALA A 429 3.13 -3.92 -19.58
CA ALA A 429 3.28 -2.47 -19.71
C ALA A 429 4.57 -2.10 -20.46
N GLU A 430 5.68 -2.79 -20.18
CA GLU A 430 6.93 -2.62 -20.91
C GLU A 430 6.79 -3.05 -22.38
N GLN A 431 6.10 -4.15 -22.68
CA GLN A 431 5.91 -4.61 -24.05
C GLN A 431 5.10 -3.60 -24.88
N GLN A 432 4.09 -2.99 -24.26
CA GLN A 432 3.32 -1.90 -24.87
C GLN A 432 4.22 -0.69 -25.15
N GLN A 433 5.13 -0.35 -24.23
CA GLN A 433 6.08 0.73 -24.44
C GLN A 433 7.08 0.41 -25.56
N ILE A 434 7.59 -0.83 -25.65
CA ILE A 434 8.42 -1.30 -26.76
C ILE A 434 7.68 -1.16 -28.09
N GLY A 435 6.40 -1.56 -28.14
CA GLY A 435 5.56 -1.39 -29.33
C GLY A 435 5.45 0.08 -29.77
N LYS A 436 5.26 1.01 -28.82
CA LYS A 436 5.24 2.45 -29.10
C LYS A 436 6.59 2.96 -29.59
N LEU A 437 7.70 2.51 -29.00
CA LEU A 437 9.05 2.89 -29.42
C LEU A 437 9.41 2.37 -30.81
N LEU A 438 8.83 1.26 -31.23
CA LEU A 438 9.01 0.70 -32.57
C LEU A 438 8.02 1.27 -33.60
N SER A 439 6.99 2.00 -33.16
CA SER A 439 5.98 2.55 -34.05
C SER A 439 6.50 3.78 -34.83
N PRO A 440 5.89 4.09 -35.99
CA PRO A 440 6.21 5.31 -36.74
C PRO A 440 5.96 6.61 -35.96
N ASP A 441 5.14 6.56 -34.91
CA ASP A 441 4.78 7.73 -34.09
C ASP A 441 5.91 8.15 -33.14
N ALA A 442 6.90 7.28 -32.88
CA ALA A 442 8.09 7.59 -32.10
C ALA A 442 9.19 8.33 -32.89
N LYS A 443 8.84 9.00 -34.00
CA LYS A 443 9.77 9.74 -34.86
C LYS A 443 10.35 11.01 -34.22
N ASP A 444 9.67 11.55 -33.21
CA ASP A 444 10.09 12.75 -32.50
C ASP A 444 11.10 12.47 -31.36
N LEU A 445 11.37 11.18 -31.08
CA LEU A 445 12.41 10.75 -30.15
C LEU A 445 13.75 10.56 -30.89
N ASP A 446 14.85 10.84 -30.20
CA ASP A 446 16.19 10.55 -30.73
C ASP A 446 16.35 9.05 -31.01
N ALA A 447 16.94 8.73 -32.17
CA ALA A 447 17.04 7.36 -32.66
C ALA A 447 17.92 6.47 -31.77
N ARG A 448 18.96 7.04 -31.15
CA ARG A 448 19.86 6.32 -30.24
C ARG A 448 19.17 6.06 -28.90
N ASP A 449 18.44 7.04 -28.38
CA ASP A 449 17.67 6.88 -27.14
C ASP A 449 16.58 5.83 -27.32
N ARG A 450 15.85 5.89 -28.44
CA ARG A 450 14.82 4.91 -28.79
C ARG A 450 15.37 3.48 -28.89
N ALA A 451 16.53 3.32 -29.54
CA ALA A 451 17.18 2.02 -29.65
C ALA A 451 17.65 1.48 -28.28
N THR A 452 18.14 2.36 -27.41
CA THR A 452 18.57 2.00 -26.05
C THR A 452 17.38 1.57 -25.21
N GLN A 453 16.33 2.39 -25.14
CA GLN A 453 15.10 2.08 -24.39
C GLN A 453 14.45 0.78 -24.87
N THR A 454 14.42 0.54 -26.18
CA THR A 454 13.88 -0.71 -26.76
C THR A 454 14.68 -1.93 -26.29
N ARG A 455 16.01 -1.87 -26.36
CA ARG A 455 16.88 -2.98 -25.95
C ARG A 455 16.80 -3.24 -24.45
N ASP A 456 16.81 -2.19 -23.65
CA ASP A 456 16.75 -2.30 -22.19
C ASP A 456 15.38 -2.85 -21.73
N GLY A 457 14.29 -2.36 -22.32
CA GLY A 457 12.95 -2.87 -22.06
C GLY A 457 12.81 -4.34 -22.45
N LEU A 458 13.37 -4.73 -23.60
CA LEU A 458 13.36 -6.10 -24.05
C LEU A 458 14.15 -7.02 -23.11
N ALA A 459 15.35 -6.62 -22.69
CA ALA A 459 16.16 -7.37 -21.74
C ALA A 459 15.41 -7.58 -20.40
N ARG A 460 14.74 -6.53 -19.89
CA ARG A 460 13.89 -6.64 -18.69
C ARG A 460 12.75 -7.65 -18.88
N ASN A 461 12.07 -7.62 -20.03
CA ASN A 461 10.98 -8.56 -20.31
C ASN A 461 11.45 -10.01 -20.41
N VAL A 462 12.62 -10.25 -21.01
CA VAL A 462 13.23 -11.58 -21.04
C VAL A 462 13.52 -12.09 -19.62
N ASP A 463 14.09 -11.25 -18.75
CA ASP A 463 14.36 -11.64 -17.37
C ASP A 463 13.08 -11.83 -16.53
N ARG A 464 12.04 -11.01 -16.78
CA ARG A 464 10.70 -11.23 -16.20
C ARG A 464 10.14 -12.59 -16.61
N MET A 465 10.27 -13.01 -17.87
CA MET A 465 9.79 -14.32 -18.32
C MET A 465 10.50 -15.48 -17.62
N LYS A 466 11.79 -15.34 -17.26
CA LYS A 466 12.50 -16.35 -16.45
C LYS A 466 11.96 -16.41 -15.03
N ARG A 467 11.71 -15.26 -14.39
CA ARG A 467 11.16 -15.22 -13.03
C ARG A 467 9.73 -15.74 -12.96
N LEU A 468 8.91 -15.42 -13.95
CA LEU A 468 7.54 -15.93 -14.06
C LEU A 468 7.49 -17.46 -14.04
N GLN A 469 8.48 -18.14 -14.62
CA GLN A 469 8.56 -19.60 -14.56
C GLN A 469 8.60 -20.11 -13.11
N GLY A 470 9.44 -19.49 -12.26
CA GLY A 470 9.52 -19.82 -10.84
C GLY A 470 8.24 -19.45 -10.09
N LEU A 471 7.67 -18.26 -10.35
CA LEU A 471 6.45 -17.81 -9.69
C LEU A 471 5.22 -18.67 -10.03
N ILE A 472 5.12 -19.16 -11.28
CA ILE A 472 4.05 -20.08 -11.69
C ILE A 472 4.23 -21.46 -11.03
N ALA A 473 5.47 -21.96 -10.98
CA ALA A 473 5.78 -23.21 -10.28
C ALA A 473 5.45 -23.13 -8.78
N ASP A 474 5.72 -21.98 -8.15
CA ASP A 474 5.39 -21.71 -6.75
C ASP A 474 3.88 -21.69 -6.54
N ALA A 475 3.13 -20.96 -7.38
CA ALA A 475 1.68 -20.93 -7.33
C ALA A 475 1.06 -22.33 -7.52
N LEU A 476 1.67 -23.17 -8.36
CA LEU A 476 1.23 -24.56 -8.53
C LEU A 476 1.48 -25.39 -7.27
N ALA A 477 2.67 -25.29 -6.68
CA ALA A 477 3.01 -25.99 -5.45
C ALA A 477 2.14 -25.55 -4.26
N ASP A 478 1.80 -24.26 -4.17
CA ASP A 478 0.93 -23.72 -3.14
C ASP A 478 -0.52 -24.20 -3.35
N ALA A 479 -1.01 -24.24 -4.59
CA ALA A 479 -2.32 -24.82 -4.90
C ALA A 479 -2.38 -26.32 -4.51
N GLU A 480 -1.30 -27.08 -4.69
CA GLU A 480 -1.24 -28.50 -4.31
C GLU A 480 -1.23 -28.74 -2.80
N LYS A 481 -0.65 -27.80 -2.05
CA LYS A 481 -0.63 -27.85 -0.58
C LYS A 481 -1.90 -27.29 0.05
N ALA A 482 -2.80 -26.70 -0.74
CA ALA A 482 -4.05 -26.16 -0.25
C ALA A 482 -4.84 -27.28 0.48
N PRO A 483 -5.13 -27.12 1.78
CA PRO A 483 -5.84 -28.15 2.53
C PRO A 483 -7.24 -28.34 1.97
N GLY A 484 -7.71 -29.59 1.93
CA GLY A 484 -9.08 -29.91 1.52
C GLY A 484 -10.13 -29.31 2.47
N PRO A 485 -11.42 -29.34 2.10
CA PRO A 485 -12.50 -28.79 2.93
C PRO A 485 -12.50 -29.42 4.32
N GLN A 486 -12.58 -28.57 5.35
CA GLN A 486 -12.57 -29.00 6.74
C GLN A 486 -13.97 -29.46 7.18
N PRO A 487 -14.06 -30.43 8.11
CA PRO A 487 -15.34 -30.83 8.68
C PRO A 487 -15.97 -29.66 9.46
N PRO A 488 -17.30 -29.52 9.46
CA PRO A 488 -17.98 -28.47 10.20
C PRO A 488 -17.64 -28.52 11.70
N GLN A 489 -17.51 -27.35 12.34
CA GLN A 489 -17.28 -27.21 13.78
C GLN A 489 -18.38 -27.98 14.54
N GLY A 490 -18.03 -29.16 15.06
CA GLY A 490 -18.99 -30.13 15.62
C GLY A 490 -18.72 -31.60 15.25
N GLY A 491 -17.71 -31.89 14.42
CA GLY A 491 -17.27 -33.26 14.14
C GLY A 491 -18.14 -34.02 13.12
N GLY A 492 -18.91 -33.29 12.30
CA GLY A 492 -19.66 -33.88 11.19
C GLY A 492 -18.76 -34.32 10.03
N ALA A 493 -19.21 -35.28 9.24
CA ALA A 493 -18.53 -35.67 8.00
C ALA A 493 -18.52 -34.50 7.00
N ILE A 494 -17.43 -34.36 6.25
CA ILE A 494 -17.30 -33.37 5.16
C ILE A 494 -18.40 -33.67 4.11
N ASP A 495 -19.13 -32.64 3.68
CA ASP A 495 -20.13 -32.79 2.61
C ASP A 495 -19.44 -33.31 1.33
N PRO A 496 -19.86 -34.47 0.78
CA PRO A 496 -19.31 -35.02 -0.45
C PRO A 496 -19.31 -34.03 -1.61
N LYS A 497 -20.33 -33.16 -1.70
CA LYS A 497 -20.40 -32.13 -2.75
C LYS A 497 -19.37 -31.04 -2.56
N ALA A 498 -19.08 -30.64 -1.31
CA ALA A 498 -18.04 -29.67 -1.02
C ALA A 498 -16.64 -30.22 -1.33
N LYS A 499 -16.42 -31.50 -1.07
CA LYS A 499 -15.18 -32.20 -1.44
C LYS A 499 -15.00 -32.28 -2.96
N GLU A 500 -16.04 -32.68 -3.68
CA GLU A 500 -16.01 -32.76 -5.16
C GLU A 500 -15.83 -31.37 -5.80
N ALA A 501 -16.50 -30.33 -5.29
CA ALA A 501 -16.33 -28.95 -5.75
C ALA A 501 -14.89 -28.45 -5.52
N HIS A 502 -14.30 -28.72 -4.36
CA HIS A 502 -12.90 -28.37 -4.07
C HIS A 502 -11.92 -29.09 -5.01
N GLU A 503 -12.12 -30.39 -5.24
CA GLU A 503 -11.28 -31.17 -6.18
C GLU A 503 -11.39 -30.62 -7.61
N GLN A 504 -12.60 -30.26 -8.06
CA GLN A 504 -12.81 -29.62 -9.36
C GLN A 504 -12.15 -28.24 -9.45
N GLN A 505 -12.24 -27.41 -8.41
CA GLN A 505 -11.62 -26.08 -8.37
C GLN A 505 -10.09 -26.16 -8.38
N LEU A 506 -9.53 -27.12 -7.64
CA LEU A 506 -8.09 -27.40 -7.66
C LEU A 506 -7.63 -27.89 -9.03
N ALA A 507 -8.35 -28.82 -9.65
CA ALA A 507 -8.03 -29.32 -10.99
C ALA A 507 -8.08 -28.19 -12.04
N ALA A 508 -9.10 -27.33 -11.98
CA ALA A 508 -9.21 -26.16 -12.84
C ALA A 508 -8.02 -25.19 -12.64
N SER A 509 -7.65 -24.90 -11.38
CA SER A 509 -6.50 -24.04 -11.07
C SER A 509 -5.19 -24.60 -11.63
N LYS A 510 -4.93 -25.90 -11.48
CA LYS A 510 -3.75 -26.57 -12.05
C LYS A 510 -3.72 -26.46 -13.58
N GLN A 511 -4.86 -26.69 -14.25
CA GLN A 511 -4.94 -26.58 -15.70
C GLN A 511 -4.68 -25.14 -16.17
N GLN A 512 -5.21 -24.15 -15.46
CA GLN A 512 -4.97 -22.75 -15.78
C GLN A 512 -3.50 -22.35 -15.58
N LEU A 513 -2.85 -22.78 -14.50
CA LEU A 513 -1.42 -22.52 -14.25
C LEU A 513 -0.52 -23.22 -15.29
N ALA A 514 -0.86 -24.43 -15.71
CA ALA A 514 -0.15 -25.10 -16.81
C ALA A 514 -0.28 -24.34 -18.13
N ARG A 515 -1.47 -23.79 -18.43
CA ARG A 515 -1.68 -22.93 -19.60
C ARG A 515 -0.93 -21.60 -19.47
N ALA A 516 -0.83 -21.04 -18.28
CA ALA A 516 -0.03 -19.84 -18.02
C ALA A 516 1.46 -20.09 -18.29
N GLU A 517 2.00 -21.23 -17.87
CA GLU A 517 3.39 -21.60 -18.16
C GLU A 517 3.64 -21.77 -19.66
N GLN A 518 2.68 -22.38 -20.39
CA GLN A 518 2.76 -22.46 -21.85
C GLN A 518 2.81 -21.06 -22.49
N LEU A 519 1.88 -20.18 -22.13
CA LEU A 519 1.82 -18.81 -22.68
C LEU A 519 3.08 -18.00 -22.34
N ARG A 520 3.62 -18.18 -21.13
CA ARG A 520 4.91 -17.59 -20.72
C ARG A 520 6.06 -18.10 -21.59
N GLY A 521 6.12 -19.39 -21.89
CA GLY A 521 7.13 -19.96 -22.81
C GLY A 521 7.01 -19.44 -24.24
N GLU A 522 5.78 -19.31 -24.74
CA GLU A 522 5.51 -18.70 -26.05
C GLU A 522 5.91 -17.22 -26.09
N ALA A 523 5.59 -16.46 -25.04
CA ALA A 523 6.01 -15.06 -24.89
C ALA A 523 7.54 -14.93 -24.85
N ALA A 524 8.24 -15.77 -24.08
CA ALA A 524 9.70 -15.79 -24.03
C ALA A 524 10.32 -16.03 -25.41
N THR A 525 9.78 -16.99 -26.16
CA THR A 525 10.22 -17.30 -27.53
C THR A 525 10.02 -16.11 -28.47
N ALA A 526 8.89 -15.42 -28.38
CA ALA A 526 8.62 -14.23 -29.19
C ALA A 526 9.54 -13.05 -28.83
N LEU A 527 9.85 -12.86 -27.54
CA LEU A 527 10.81 -11.84 -27.09
C LEU A 527 12.23 -12.14 -27.60
N ASP A 528 12.66 -13.40 -27.59
CA ASP A 528 13.95 -13.81 -28.17
C ASP A 528 13.99 -13.58 -29.68
N ALA A 529 12.88 -13.86 -30.38
CA ALA A 529 12.75 -13.57 -31.81
C ALA A 529 12.81 -12.06 -32.08
N LEU A 530 12.20 -11.23 -31.23
CA LEU A 530 12.30 -9.77 -31.30
C LEU A 530 13.74 -9.30 -31.08
N ALA A 531 14.43 -9.85 -30.08
CA ALA A 531 15.82 -9.51 -29.80
C ALA A 531 16.71 -9.82 -31.00
N LYS A 532 16.50 -10.99 -31.62
CA LYS A 532 17.20 -11.40 -32.83
C LYS A 532 16.88 -10.51 -34.02
N ALA A 533 15.61 -10.13 -34.23
CA ALA A 533 15.23 -9.23 -35.32
C ALA A 533 15.93 -7.86 -35.18
N LEU A 534 15.98 -7.31 -33.96
CA LEU A 534 16.70 -6.06 -33.67
C LEU A 534 18.21 -6.19 -33.89
N ALA A 535 18.81 -7.32 -33.52
CA ALA A 535 20.24 -7.56 -33.73
C ALA A 535 20.60 -7.75 -35.21
N ASP A 536 19.75 -8.45 -35.97
CA ASP A 536 19.91 -8.71 -37.40
C ASP A 536 19.46 -7.54 -38.30
N ASN A 537 18.97 -6.44 -37.71
CA ASN A 537 18.36 -5.31 -38.42
C ASN A 537 17.21 -5.72 -39.37
N LYS A 538 16.41 -6.70 -38.96
CA LYS A 538 15.18 -7.16 -39.63
C LYS A 538 13.97 -6.44 -39.04
N ASP A 539 12.82 -6.53 -39.73
CA ASP A 539 11.56 -5.96 -39.25
C ASP A 539 11.20 -6.51 -37.86
N PRO A 540 11.19 -5.66 -36.80
CA PRO A 540 10.91 -6.09 -35.44
C PRO A 540 9.40 -6.11 -35.13
N LEU A 541 8.54 -5.57 -36.01
CA LEU A 541 7.10 -5.45 -35.72
C LEU A 541 6.37 -6.79 -35.60
N PRO A 542 6.60 -7.80 -36.48
CA PRO A 542 5.95 -9.10 -36.32
C PRO A 542 6.27 -9.80 -34.98
N PRO A 543 7.55 -10.00 -34.57
CA PRO A 543 7.82 -10.64 -33.28
C PRO A 543 7.44 -9.76 -32.08
N GLN A 544 7.41 -8.43 -32.23
CA GLN A 544 6.85 -7.53 -31.20
C GLN A 544 5.35 -7.77 -31.00
N GLY A 545 4.58 -7.88 -32.09
CA GLY A 545 3.14 -8.15 -32.05
C GLY A 545 2.83 -9.54 -31.49
N ASP A 546 3.63 -10.55 -31.84
CA ASP A 546 3.50 -11.89 -31.25
C ASP A 546 3.73 -11.88 -29.74
N ALA A 547 4.81 -11.24 -29.28
CA ALA A 547 5.10 -11.11 -27.85
C ALA A 547 3.99 -10.35 -27.11
N ASP A 548 3.43 -9.30 -27.71
CA ASP A 548 2.33 -8.52 -27.16
C ASP A 548 1.04 -9.35 -27.01
N ALA A 549 0.69 -10.12 -28.03
CA ALA A 549 -0.47 -11.01 -28.00
C ALA A 549 -0.34 -12.07 -26.88
N LYS A 550 0.84 -12.68 -26.74
CA LYS A 550 1.08 -13.70 -25.70
C LYS A 550 1.05 -13.13 -24.29
N LEU A 551 1.65 -11.95 -24.08
CA LEU A 551 1.57 -11.27 -22.78
C LEU A 551 0.14 -10.81 -22.44
N THR A 552 -0.63 -10.39 -23.44
CA THR A 552 -2.05 -10.06 -23.28
C THR A 552 -2.88 -11.26 -22.84
N GLU A 553 -2.69 -12.42 -23.47
CA GLU A 553 -3.37 -13.66 -23.09
C GLU A 553 -2.95 -14.14 -21.71
N LEU A 554 -1.65 -14.11 -21.41
CA LEU A 554 -1.09 -14.49 -20.11
C LEU A 554 -1.68 -13.64 -18.99
N ARG A 555 -1.75 -12.32 -19.19
CA ARG A 555 -2.37 -11.35 -18.28
C ARG A 555 -3.83 -11.69 -17.98
N LYS A 556 -4.64 -11.87 -19.03
CA LYS A 556 -6.07 -12.21 -18.89
C LYS A 556 -6.28 -13.50 -18.11
N LEU A 557 -5.48 -14.53 -18.42
CA LEU A 557 -5.57 -15.82 -17.76
C LEU A 557 -5.23 -15.71 -16.28
N LEU A 558 -4.06 -15.17 -15.93
CA LEU A 558 -3.57 -15.15 -14.56
C LEU A 558 -4.39 -14.27 -13.62
N PHE A 559 -5.00 -13.19 -14.11
CA PHE A 559 -5.92 -12.40 -13.30
C PHE A 559 -7.15 -13.22 -12.87
N SER A 560 -7.70 -14.03 -13.77
CA SER A 560 -8.80 -14.95 -13.44
C SER A 560 -8.36 -16.09 -12.50
N VAL A 561 -7.16 -16.66 -12.68
CA VAL A 561 -6.62 -17.71 -11.78
C VAL A 561 -6.49 -17.20 -10.35
N ILE A 562 -5.96 -15.99 -10.17
CA ILE A 562 -5.72 -15.43 -8.84
C ILE A 562 -7.04 -15.20 -8.10
N GLU A 563 -8.07 -14.72 -8.79
CA GLU A 563 -9.41 -14.57 -8.19
C GLU A 563 -9.97 -15.92 -7.72
N HIS A 564 -9.80 -16.98 -8.51
CA HIS A 564 -10.23 -18.34 -8.15
C HIS A 564 -9.45 -18.90 -6.95
N LEU A 565 -8.13 -18.67 -6.87
CA LEU A 565 -7.29 -19.08 -5.75
C LEU A 565 -7.63 -18.32 -4.47
N GLN A 566 -7.87 -17.00 -4.58
CA GLN A 566 -8.33 -16.19 -3.44
C GLN A 566 -9.69 -16.66 -2.93
N GLN A 567 -10.59 -17.09 -3.82
CA GLN A 567 -11.86 -17.67 -3.40
C GLN A 567 -11.67 -18.96 -2.62
N LEU A 568 -10.81 -19.86 -3.11
CA LEU A 568 -10.50 -21.13 -2.44
C LEU A 568 -9.93 -20.91 -1.03
N ILE A 569 -9.13 -19.86 -0.84
CA ILE A 569 -8.62 -19.46 0.48
C ILE A 569 -9.71 -18.82 1.36
N ARG A 570 -10.58 -17.96 0.80
CA ARG A 570 -11.68 -17.32 1.55
C ARG A 570 -12.70 -18.33 2.08
N ASP A 571 -13.06 -19.32 1.27
CA ASP A 571 -14.00 -20.37 1.65
C ASP A 571 -13.49 -21.21 2.84
N GLN A 572 -12.19 -21.14 3.17
CA GLN A 572 -11.59 -21.77 4.35
C GLN A 572 -11.61 -20.88 5.61
N GLY A 573 -11.72 -19.55 5.46
CA GLY A 573 -11.70 -18.60 6.59
C GLY A 573 -13.09 -18.31 7.18
N GLU A 574 -14.18 -18.63 6.47
CA GLU A 574 -15.56 -18.33 6.88
C GLU A 574 -16.31 -19.47 7.59
N THR A 575 -15.62 -20.57 7.92
CA THR A 575 -16.15 -21.74 8.65
C THR A 575 -15.37 -22.00 9.94
#